data_AF-A0A0A6P1L2-F1
#
_entry.id   AF-A0A0A6P1L2-F1
#
_cell.length_a   1.000
_cell.length_b   1.000
_cell.length_c   1.000
_cell.angle_alpha   90.00
_cell.angle_beta   90.00
_cell.angle_gamma   90.00
#
_symmetry.space_group_name_H-M   'P 1'
#
loop_
_entity.id
_entity.type
_entity.pdbx_description
1 polymer ?
#
loop_
_entity_poly.entity_id
_entity_poly.type
_entity_poly.pdbx_seq_one_letter_code
_entity_poly.pdbx_strand_id
1 'polypeptide(L)'
;MLIIWRGLGWLIPVVVFAAFILTQIGVDTVFGVEDYYKTNEWPKYFAIGIASLATALLGFVLNYKKRKIIHDERTGEPIGKSPSHALFFIPVEYWAILIPAIFILSFNYSAEQDKQDLAYLEAPAVNDQYLVDFTKIYEGADKKYKYGVIKVTAITEDGVDVILSDVAYDKISGPRKDIRNNKTNDSKYYSSQMTHFKKSELIEMKKREAIYSVYRD
;
A
#
# COMPACT_ATOMS: atom_id res chain seq x y z
N MET A 1 -5.46 -11.30 26.11
CA MET A 1 -5.87 -10.69 24.82
C MET A 1 -5.56 -9.21 24.89
N LEU A 2 -4.83 -8.66 23.93
CA LEU A 2 -4.49 -7.23 23.89
C LEU A 2 -5.62 -6.49 23.16
N ILE A 3 -6.46 -5.77 23.91
CA ILE A 3 -7.53 -4.95 23.33
C ILE A 3 -6.87 -3.65 22.84
N ILE A 4 -6.78 -3.48 21.52
CA ILE A 4 -6.12 -2.31 20.88
C ILE A 4 -7.01 -1.06 20.85
N TRP A 5 -8.29 -1.13 21.26
CA TRP A 5 -9.21 0.02 21.26
C TRP A 5 -9.91 0.20 22.60
N ARG A 6 -10.31 1.44 22.90
CA ARG A 6 -11.11 1.78 24.09
C ARG A 6 -12.38 2.50 23.65
N GLY A 7 -13.53 2.02 24.13
CA GLY A 7 -14.85 2.52 23.75
C GLY A 7 -15.04 2.58 22.23
N LEU A 8 -15.42 3.74 21.69
CA LEU A 8 -15.69 3.96 20.27
C LEU A 8 -14.44 4.25 19.41
N GLY A 9 -13.23 3.98 19.89
CA GLY A 9 -12.00 4.18 19.09
C GLY A 9 -11.95 3.34 17.80
N TRP A 10 -12.68 2.23 17.74
CA TRP A 10 -12.81 1.41 16.52
C TRP A 10 -13.53 2.12 15.37
N LEU A 11 -14.19 3.27 15.60
CA LEU A 11 -14.84 4.04 14.54
C LEU A 11 -13.85 4.72 13.59
N ILE A 12 -12.60 4.90 13.99
CA ILE A 12 -11.57 5.56 13.15
C ILE A 12 -11.37 4.86 11.81
N PRO A 13 -11.06 3.54 11.74
CA PRO A 13 -10.94 2.84 10.46
C PRO A 13 -12.23 2.87 9.64
N VAL A 14 -13.41 2.87 10.29
CA VAL A 14 -14.70 2.99 9.59
C VAL A 14 -14.86 4.35 8.93
N VAL A 15 -14.54 5.44 9.64
CA VAL A 15 -14.58 6.80 9.11
C VAL A 15 -13.60 6.97 7.95
N VAL A 16 -12.38 6.46 8.08
CA VAL A 16 -11.38 6.49 7.00
C VAL A 16 -11.91 5.74 5.78
N PHE A 17 -12.32 4.48 5.94
CA PHE A 17 -12.80 3.67 4.82
C PHE A 17 -14.04 4.28 4.13
N ALA A 18 -14.99 4.79 4.91
CA ALA A 18 -16.16 5.48 4.40
C ALA A 18 -15.77 6.74 3.61
N ALA A 19 -14.82 7.54 4.09
CA ALA A 19 -14.38 8.74 3.38
C ALA A 19 -13.76 8.41 2.00
N PHE A 20 -12.98 7.32 1.91
CA PHE A 20 -12.42 6.84 0.65
C PHE A 20 -13.51 6.39 -0.33
N ILE A 21 -14.44 5.56 0.12
CA ILE A 21 -15.56 5.07 -0.71
C ILE A 21 -16.44 6.22 -1.18
N LEU A 22 -16.86 7.10 -0.27
CA LEU A 22 -17.75 8.21 -0.60
C LEU A 22 -17.09 9.18 -1.57
N THR A 23 -15.78 9.42 -1.43
CA THR A 23 -15.04 10.26 -2.37
C THR A 23 -14.89 9.59 -3.73
N GLN A 24 -14.59 8.30 -3.78
CA GLN A 24 -14.53 7.55 -5.04
C GLN A 24 -15.87 7.61 -5.77
N ILE A 25 -16.97 7.22 -5.12
CA ILE A 25 -18.32 7.27 -5.69
C ILE A 25 -18.66 8.70 -6.12
N GLY A 26 -18.41 9.70 -5.27
CA GLY A 26 -18.74 11.10 -5.56
C GLY A 26 -17.99 11.65 -6.77
N VAL A 27 -16.70 11.37 -6.88
CA VAL A 27 -15.88 11.87 -7.98
C VAL A 27 -16.19 11.12 -9.29
N ASP A 28 -16.29 9.79 -9.27
CA ASP A 28 -16.61 9.01 -10.46
C ASP A 28 -18.01 9.39 -11.02
N THR A 29 -18.98 9.67 -10.13
CA THR A 29 -20.32 10.13 -10.53
C THR A 29 -20.35 11.57 -11.06
N VAL A 30 -19.61 12.50 -10.43
CA VAL A 30 -19.59 13.91 -10.85
C VAL A 30 -18.86 14.10 -12.18
N PHE A 31 -17.75 13.40 -12.39
CA PHE A 31 -16.96 13.54 -13.61
C PHE A 31 -17.40 12.59 -14.74
N GLY A 32 -18.22 11.58 -14.44
CA GLY A 32 -18.79 10.67 -15.44
C GLY A 32 -17.75 9.81 -16.17
N VAL A 33 -16.56 9.64 -15.58
CA VAL A 33 -15.46 8.83 -16.11
C VAL A 33 -15.27 7.63 -15.21
N GLU A 34 -15.34 6.42 -15.78
CA GLU A 34 -15.04 5.20 -15.04
C GLU A 34 -13.60 5.25 -14.52
N ASP A 35 -13.41 4.86 -13.26
CA ASP A 35 -12.09 4.82 -12.61
C ASP A 35 -11.33 6.17 -12.58
N TYR A 36 -12.06 7.30 -12.59
CA TYR A 36 -11.45 8.62 -12.42
C TYR A 36 -10.65 8.71 -11.13
N TYR A 37 -11.18 8.16 -10.04
CA TYR A 37 -10.51 8.10 -8.74
C TYR A 37 -9.17 7.35 -8.77
N LYS A 38 -9.04 6.31 -9.60
CA LYS A 38 -7.79 5.54 -9.71
C LYS A 38 -6.73 6.30 -10.49
N THR A 39 -7.17 6.99 -11.54
CA THR A 39 -6.31 7.71 -12.49
C THR A 39 -5.76 9.01 -11.88
N ASN A 40 -6.55 9.69 -11.05
CA ASN A 40 -6.16 10.97 -10.47
C ASN A 40 -5.77 10.83 -8.99
N GLU A 41 -4.73 11.52 -8.58
CA GLU A 41 -4.25 11.47 -7.19
C GLU A 41 -4.98 12.44 -6.27
N TRP A 42 -5.37 13.62 -6.79
CA TRP A 42 -6.02 14.68 -6.01
C TRP A 42 -7.27 14.22 -5.22
N PRO A 43 -8.14 13.31 -5.72
CA PRO A 43 -9.29 12.81 -4.97
C PRO A 43 -8.89 12.05 -3.69
N LYS A 44 -7.71 11.42 -3.69
CA LYS A 44 -7.20 10.69 -2.52
C LYS A 44 -6.86 11.65 -1.38
N TYR A 45 -6.25 12.80 -1.70
CA TYR A 45 -6.00 13.87 -0.72
C TYR A 45 -7.31 14.45 -0.18
N PHE A 46 -8.31 14.62 -1.04
CA PHE A 46 -9.64 15.09 -0.61
C PHE A 46 -10.31 14.12 0.36
N ALA A 47 -10.26 12.81 0.06
CA ALA A 47 -10.77 11.76 0.95
C ALA A 47 -10.09 11.79 2.32
N ILE A 48 -8.77 12.01 2.37
CA ILE A 48 -8.01 12.17 3.62
C ILE A 48 -8.44 13.42 4.38
N GLY A 49 -8.70 14.54 3.69
CA GLY A 49 -9.25 15.75 4.30
C GLY A 49 -10.59 15.49 4.99
N ILE A 50 -11.52 14.81 4.32
CA ILE A 50 -12.81 14.40 4.88
C ILE A 50 -12.62 13.48 6.08
N ALA A 51 -11.79 12.44 5.96
CA ALA A 51 -11.52 11.50 7.03
C ALA A 51 -10.95 12.19 8.28
N SER A 52 -10.02 13.13 8.09
CA SER A 52 -9.37 13.89 9.16
C SER A 52 -10.37 14.80 9.87
N LEU A 53 -11.20 15.52 9.11
CA LEU A 53 -12.24 16.40 9.65
C LEU A 53 -13.30 15.60 10.42
N ALA A 54 -13.79 14.50 9.85
CA ALA A 54 -14.75 13.62 10.50
C ALA A 54 -14.18 13.01 11.80
N THR A 55 -12.91 12.62 11.80
CA THR A 55 -12.22 12.10 12.98
C THR A 55 -12.05 13.18 14.05
N ALA A 56 -11.72 14.42 13.67
CA ALA A 56 -11.64 15.55 14.59
C ALA A 56 -12.99 15.84 15.25
N LEU A 57 -14.08 15.88 14.46
CA LEU A 57 -15.44 16.07 14.97
C LEU A 57 -15.84 14.94 15.93
N LEU A 58 -15.54 13.69 15.56
CA LEU A 58 -15.83 12.52 16.39
C LEU A 58 -15.04 12.56 17.71
N GLY A 59 -13.75 12.87 17.66
CA GLY A 59 -12.92 13.08 18.85
C GLY A 59 -13.44 14.20 19.74
N PHE A 60 -13.79 15.35 19.17
CA PHE A 60 -14.37 16.47 19.92
C PHE A 60 -15.69 16.09 20.62
N VAL A 61 -16.61 15.44 19.91
CA VAL A 61 -17.90 15.03 20.48
C VAL A 61 -17.71 13.99 21.60
N LEU A 62 -16.91 12.96 21.35
CA LEU A 62 -16.77 11.83 22.25
C LEU A 62 -15.87 12.13 23.45
N ASN A 63 -14.71 12.74 23.21
CA ASN A 63 -13.67 12.92 24.21
C ASN A 63 -13.68 14.29 24.87
N TYR A 64 -14.25 15.33 24.25
CA TYR A 64 -14.34 16.65 24.86
C TYR A 64 -15.73 16.92 25.46
N LYS A 65 -16.80 16.74 24.66
CA LYS A 65 -18.17 17.06 25.11
C LYS A 65 -18.83 16.00 26.00
N LYS A 66 -18.73 14.72 25.65
CA LYS A 66 -19.49 13.63 26.29
C LYS A 66 -18.75 12.91 27.43
N ARG A 67 -17.54 13.36 27.78
CA ARG A 67 -16.72 12.69 28.79
C ARG A 67 -17.30 12.91 30.19
N LYS A 68 -17.84 11.84 30.78
CA LYS A 68 -18.42 11.87 32.13
C LYS A 68 -17.34 12.16 33.18
N ILE A 69 -17.66 12.98 34.17
CA ILE A 69 -16.86 13.18 35.38
C ILE A 69 -17.18 12.01 36.32
N ILE A 70 -16.16 11.34 36.84
CA ILE A 70 -16.28 10.26 37.81
C ILE A 70 -16.23 10.89 39.19
N HIS A 71 -17.20 10.56 40.04
CA HIS A 71 -17.26 10.98 41.43
C HIS A 71 -16.84 9.82 42.33
N ASP A 72 -16.17 10.12 43.44
CA ASP A 72 -15.88 9.17 44.50
C ASP A 72 -17.17 8.85 45.26
N GLU A 73 -17.51 7.56 45.32
CA GLU A 73 -18.73 7.09 45.99
C GLU A 73 -18.71 7.38 47.50
N ARG A 74 -17.52 7.54 48.11
CA ARG A 74 -17.34 7.68 49.55
C ARG A 74 -17.25 9.14 50.01
N THR A 75 -16.68 10.02 49.18
CA THR A 75 -16.48 11.45 49.50
C THR A 75 -17.31 12.40 48.65
N GLY A 76 -17.88 11.92 47.53
CA GLY A 76 -18.61 12.74 46.56
C GLY A 76 -17.70 13.62 45.68
N GLU A 77 -16.39 13.62 45.93
CA GLU A 77 -15.44 14.47 45.22
C GLU A 77 -15.18 13.95 43.79
N PRO A 78 -14.94 14.84 42.81
CA PRO A 78 -14.62 14.43 41.45
C PRO A 78 -13.22 13.79 41.40
N ILE A 79 -13.15 12.48 41.15
CA ILE A 79 -11.90 11.73 40.99
C ILE A 79 -11.21 12.11 39.65
N GLY A 80 -11.99 12.50 38.65
CA GLY A 80 -11.47 12.91 37.34
C GLY A 80 -12.46 12.64 36.22
N LYS A 81 -11.99 12.61 34.97
CA LYS A 81 -12.83 12.28 33.81
C LYS A 81 -12.70 10.82 33.42
N SER A 82 -13.77 10.25 32.89
CA SER A 82 -13.79 8.89 32.32
C SER A 82 -12.71 8.69 31.22
N PRO A 83 -12.20 7.47 31.04
CA PRO A 83 -11.15 7.20 30.06
C PRO A 83 -11.56 7.62 28.64
N SER A 84 -10.67 8.27 27.89
CA SER A 84 -10.95 8.72 26.52
C SER A 84 -11.17 7.56 25.56
N HIS A 85 -12.06 7.71 24.58
CA HIS A 85 -12.14 6.82 23.43
C HIS A 85 -10.81 6.87 22.66
N ALA A 86 -10.24 5.71 22.37
CA ALA A 86 -8.88 5.62 21.84
C ALA A 86 -8.71 4.41 20.92
N LEU A 87 -7.85 4.55 19.92
CA LEU A 87 -7.37 3.46 19.07
C LEU A 87 -5.85 3.39 19.20
N PHE A 88 -5.30 2.18 19.37
CA PHE A 88 -3.91 1.92 19.72
C PHE A 88 -3.43 2.78 20.90
N PHE A 89 -4.28 2.91 21.92
CA PHE A 89 -4.05 3.74 23.12
C PHE A 89 -3.93 5.26 22.86
N ILE A 90 -4.13 5.70 21.62
CA ILE A 90 -4.10 7.10 21.22
C ILE A 90 -5.54 7.64 21.16
N PRO A 91 -5.87 8.73 21.89
CA PRO A 91 -7.19 9.35 21.83
C PRO A 91 -7.60 9.74 20.41
N VAL A 92 -8.89 9.59 20.09
CA VAL A 92 -9.42 9.77 18.73
C VAL A 92 -9.06 11.12 18.10
N GLU A 93 -9.06 12.20 18.88
CA GLU A 93 -8.73 13.56 18.41
C GLU A 93 -7.34 13.66 17.76
N TYR A 94 -6.35 12.90 18.24
CA TYR A 94 -5.00 12.92 17.66
C TYR A 94 -4.92 12.19 16.32
N TRP A 95 -5.84 11.25 16.07
CA TRP A 95 -5.89 10.56 14.78
C TRP A 95 -6.24 11.50 13.62
N ALA A 96 -6.92 12.62 13.89
CA ALA A 96 -7.16 13.66 12.88
C ALA A 96 -5.85 14.24 12.29
N ILE A 97 -4.75 14.20 13.04
CA ILE A 97 -3.43 14.64 12.59
C ILE A 97 -2.58 13.44 12.13
N LEU A 98 -2.69 12.29 12.81
CA LEU A 98 -1.92 11.10 12.44
C LEU A 98 -2.32 10.52 11.08
N ILE A 99 -3.62 10.51 10.74
CA ILE A 99 -4.10 10.02 9.44
C ILE A 99 -3.42 10.75 8.27
N PRO A 100 -3.48 12.10 8.16
CA PRO A 100 -2.85 12.80 7.05
C PRO A 100 -1.32 12.69 7.11
N ALA A 101 -0.71 12.69 8.30
CA ALA A 101 0.74 12.52 8.43
C ALA A 101 1.21 11.16 7.89
N ILE A 102 0.56 10.06 8.30
CA ILE A 102 0.87 8.71 7.81
C ILE A 102 0.62 8.61 6.30
N PHE A 103 -0.47 9.19 5.81
CA PHE A 103 -0.77 9.20 4.38
C PHE A 103 0.32 9.91 3.57
N ILE A 104 0.72 11.13 3.97
CA ILE A 104 1.78 11.88 3.29
C ILE A 104 3.09 11.10 3.31
N LEU A 105 3.48 10.53 4.45
CA LEU A 105 4.70 9.72 4.55
C LEU A 105 4.66 8.50 3.62
N SER A 106 3.56 7.73 3.66
CA SER A 106 3.38 6.54 2.82
C SER A 106 3.36 6.90 1.33
N PHE A 107 2.73 8.02 0.98
CA PHE A 107 2.59 8.48 -0.39
C PHE A 107 3.94 8.91 -0.97
N ASN A 108 4.70 9.72 -0.24
CA ASN A 108 6.04 10.15 -0.67
C ASN A 108 7.00 8.96 -0.80
N TYR A 109 6.96 8.02 0.15
CA TYR A 109 7.76 6.80 0.08
C TYR A 109 7.44 5.98 -1.17
N SER A 110 6.16 5.83 -1.51
CA SER A 110 5.72 5.09 -2.70
C SER A 110 6.14 5.79 -3.99
N ALA A 111 5.99 7.12 -4.05
CA ALA A 111 6.41 7.92 -5.20
C ALA A 111 7.92 7.85 -5.44
N GLU A 112 8.72 7.83 -4.37
CA GLU A 112 10.17 7.67 -4.48
C GLU A 112 10.54 6.27 -4.97
N GLN A 113 9.86 5.24 -4.46
CA GLN A 113 10.06 3.86 -4.91
C GLN A 113 9.72 3.68 -6.40
N ASP A 114 8.62 4.27 -6.88
CA ASP A 114 8.25 4.19 -8.29
C ASP A 114 9.25 4.91 -9.20
N LYS A 115 9.81 6.05 -8.77
CA LYS A 115 10.90 6.72 -9.50
C LYS A 115 12.15 5.87 -9.57
N GLN A 116 12.53 5.22 -8.46
CA GLN A 116 13.68 4.32 -8.42
C GLN A 116 13.47 3.11 -9.34
N ASP A 117 12.29 2.48 -9.29
CA ASP A 117 11.93 1.38 -10.17
C ASP A 117 12.03 1.79 -11.64
N LEU A 118 11.48 2.96 -12.01
CA LEU A 118 11.56 3.47 -13.38
C LEU A 118 13.01 3.72 -13.81
N ALA A 119 13.83 4.32 -12.94
CA ALA A 119 15.25 4.54 -13.23
C ALA A 119 16.00 3.22 -13.48
N TYR A 120 15.68 2.16 -12.74
CA TYR A 120 16.25 0.83 -12.97
C TYR A 120 15.76 0.17 -14.26
N LEU A 121 14.51 0.41 -14.68
CA LEU A 121 14.00 -0.09 -15.96
C LEU A 121 14.55 0.67 -17.16
N GLU A 122 14.82 1.97 -17.03
CA GLU A 122 15.44 2.80 -18.08
C GLU A 122 16.93 2.44 -18.27
N ALA A 123 17.62 2.16 -17.17
CA ALA A 123 19.02 1.74 -17.15
C ALA A 123 19.18 0.38 -16.46
N PRO A 124 18.76 -0.73 -17.11
CA PRO A 124 18.82 -2.07 -16.53
C PRO A 124 20.27 -2.51 -16.31
N ALA A 125 20.48 -3.27 -15.24
CA ALA A 125 21.77 -3.83 -14.87
C ALA A 125 21.68 -5.36 -14.78
N VAL A 126 22.82 -6.03 -14.97
CA VAL A 126 22.93 -7.47 -14.75
C VAL A 126 22.64 -7.77 -13.27
N ASN A 127 21.87 -8.83 -13.02
CA ASN A 127 21.32 -9.23 -11.72
C ASN A 127 20.15 -8.41 -11.18
N ASP A 128 19.60 -7.46 -11.93
CA ASP A 128 18.33 -6.84 -11.56
C ASP A 128 17.22 -7.90 -11.42
N GLN A 129 16.41 -7.76 -10.37
CA GLN A 129 15.31 -8.67 -10.07
C GLN A 129 13.98 -7.94 -10.20
N TYR A 130 13.14 -8.39 -11.13
CA TYR A 130 11.83 -7.83 -11.40
C TYR A 130 10.76 -8.69 -10.75
N LEU A 131 9.99 -8.11 -9.84
CA LEU A 131 8.82 -8.77 -9.26
C LEU A 131 7.63 -8.63 -10.21
N VAL A 132 7.12 -9.75 -10.71
CA VAL A 132 6.17 -9.74 -11.83
C VAL A 132 4.88 -10.52 -11.58
N ASP A 133 3.83 -10.17 -12.32
CA ASP A 133 2.63 -10.99 -12.55
C ASP A 133 2.77 -11.72 -13.89
N PHE A 134 3.03 -13.02 -13.88
CA PHE A 134 3.17 -13.84 -15.07
C PHE A 134 1.89 -13.88 -15.92
N THR A 135 0.71 -13.72 -15.32
CA THR A 135 -0.56 -13.75 -16.09
C THR A 135 -0.76 -12.52 -16.97
N LYS A 136 -0.03 -11.43 -16.69
CA LYS A 136 -0.03 -10.22 -17.52
C LYS A 136 1.11 -10.19 -18.56
N ILE A 137 1.92 -11.25 -18.60
CA ILE A 137 3.07 -11.38 -19.50
C ILE A 137 2.83 -12.54 -20.47
N TYR A 138 2.25 -13.64 -19.99
CA TYR A 138 2.04 -14.86 -20.78
C TYR A 138 0.58 -15.31 -20.76
N GLU A 139 0.00 -15.56 -21.93
CA GLU A 139 -1.41 -15.96 -22.10
C GLU A 139 -1.74 -17.36 -21.51
N GLY A 140 -0.73 -18.19 -21.24
CA GLY A 140 -0.86 -19.53 -20.67
C GLY A 140 -0.44 -19.69 -19.22
N ALA A 141 -0.17 -18.58 -18.50
CA ALA A 141 0.30 -18.66 -17.12
C ALA A 141 -0.76 -19.19 -16.14
N ASP A 142 -0.30 -19.83 -15.06
CA ASP A 142 -1.17 -20.32 -14.00
C ASP A 142 -1.88 -19.13 -13.30
N LYS A 143 -3.22 -19.14 -13.36
CA LYS A 143 -4.05 -18.10 -12.73
C LYS A 143 -4.01 -18.15 -11.20
N LYS A 144 -3.68 -19.30 -10.61
CA LYS A 144 -3.56 -19.50 -9.16
C LYS A 144 -2.20 -19.04 -8.65
N TYR A 145 -1.12 -19.41 -9.34
CA TYR A 145 0.24 -19.04 -8.97
C TYR A 145 0.83 -18.09 -10.00
N LYS A 146 0.49 -16.82 -9.85
CA LYS A 146 0.75 -15.79 -10.86
C LYS A 146 1.93 -14.88 -10.55
N TYR A 147 2.40 -14.83 -9.31
CA TYR A 147 3.48 -13.93 -8.91
C TYR A 147 4.83 -14.64 -8.88
N GLY A 148 5.85 -14.03 -9.46
CA GLY A 148 7.21 -14.56 -9.46
C GLY A 148 8.28 -13.49 -9.60
N VAL A 149 9.49 -13.93 -9.91
CA VAL A 149 10.66 -13.06 -10.09
C VAL A 149 11.31 -13.36 -11.43
N ILE A 150 11.60 -12.30 -12.17
CA ILE A 150 12.44 -12.34 -13.36
C ILE A 150 13.80 -11.76 -12.98
N LYS A 151 14.89 -12.34 -13.49
CA LYS A 151 16.25 -11.84 -13.27
C LYS A 151 16.93 -11.50 -14.58
N VAL A 152 17.58 -10.34 -14.64
CA VAL A 152 18.39 -9.92 -15.78
C VAL A 152 19.73 -10.64 -15.76
N THR A 153 20.06 -11.31 -16.87
CA THR A 153 21.29 -12.08 -17.04
C THR A 153 22.29 -11.39 -17.95
N ALA A 154 21.82 -10.76 -19.02
CA ALA A 154 22.64 -9.98 -19.93
C ALA A 154 21.88 -8.75 -20.43
N ILE A 155 22.64 -7.75 -20.86
CA ILE A 155 22.13 -6.51 -21.44
C ILE A 155 22.55 -6.49 -22.90
N THR A 156 21.60 -6.31 -23.81
CA THR A 156 21.85 -6.11 -25.23
C THR A 156 21.70 -4.63 -25.58
N GLU A 157 22.03 -4.24 -26.81
CA GLU A 157 21.87 -2.85 -27.26
C GLU A 157 20.40 -2.38 -27.22
N ASP A 158 19.46 -3.29 -27.51
CA ASP A 158 18.02 -3.03 -27.65
C ASP A 158 17.16 -3.46 -26.45
N GLY A 159 17.72 -4.24 -25.52
CA GLY A 159 16.93 -4.92 -24.49
C GLY A 159 17.74 -5.57 -23.39
N VAL A 160 17.10 -6.54 -22.74
CA VAL A 160 17.67 -7.37 -21.69
C VAL A 160 17.30 -8.82 -21.90
N ASP A 161 18.25 -9.70 -21.60
CA ASP A 161 18.02 -11.12 -21.56
C ASP A 161 17.76 -11.56 -20.13
N VAL A 162 16.71 -12.35 -19.97
CA VAL A 162 16.00 -12.48 -18.72
C VAL A 162 15.68 -13.95 -18.46
N ILE A 163 15.84 -14.39 -17.21
CA ILE A 163 15.44 -15.73 -16.76
C ILE A 163 14.27 -15.64 -15.79
N LEU A 164 13.34 -16.58 -15.89
CA LEU A 164 12.13 -16.61 -15.07
C LEU A 164 12.33 -17.51 -13.86
N SER A 165 11.66 -17.19 -12.75
CA SER A 165 11.62 -18.08 -11.59
C SER A 165 10.78 -19.33 -11.85
N ASP A 166 11.30 -20.51 -11.51
CA ASP A 166 10.51 -21.76 -11.47
C ASP A 166 9.53 -21.78 -10.28
N VAL A 167 9.74 -20.89 -9.31
CA VAL A 167 8.88 -20.73 -8.14
C VAL A 167 7.87 -19.61 -8.38
N ALA A 168 6.58 -19.95 -8.36
CA ALA A 168 5.49 -19.00 -8.45
C ALA A 168 4.59 -19.03 -7.20
N TYR A 169 3.93 -17.92 -6.94
CA TYR A 169 3.16 -17.68 -5.71
C TYR A 169 1.76 -17.14 -6.01
N ASP A 170 0.83 -17.39 -5.09
CA ASP A 170 -0.53 -16.86 -5.12
C ASP A 170 -0.60 -15.38 -4.67
N LYS A 171 0.42 -14.90 -3.94
CA LYS A 171 0.52 -13.53 -3.41
C LYS A 171 1.89 -12.91 -3.66
N ILE A 172 1.88 -11.60 -3.94
CA ILE A 172 3.05 -10.71 -4.08
C ILE A 172 4.02 -10.81 -2.89
N SER A 173 3.50 -11.08 -1.69
CA SER A 173 4.32 -11.23 -0.48
C SER A 173 5.28 -12.41 -0.52
N GLY A 174 4.97 -13.45 -1.30
CA GLY A 174 5.80 -14.65 -1.46
C GLY A 174 7.15 -14.34 -2.11
N PRO A 175 7.17 -13.90 -3.38
CA PRO A 175 8.43 -13.60 -4.06
C PRO A 175 9.17 -12.43 -3.40
N ARG A 176 8.47 -11.43 -2.85
CA ARG A 176 9.12 -10.35 -2.07
C ARG A 176 9.88 -10.88 -0.85
N LYS A 177 9.34 -11.90 -0.16
CA LYS A 177 10.01 -12.54 0.98
C LYS A 177 11.27 -13.29 0.53
N ASP A 178 11.21 -13.96 -0.61
CA ASP A 178 12.33 -14.73 -1.14
C ASP A 178 13.47 -13.83 -1.65
N ILE A 179 13.15 -12.70 -2.28
CA ILE A 179 14.11 -11.64 -2.62
C ILE A 179 14.80 -11.13 -1.35
N ARG A 180 14.03 -10.69 -0.35
CA ARG A 180 14.57 -10.18 0.92
C ARG A 180 15.45 -11.19 1.66
N ASN A 181 15.19 -12.47 1.50
CA ASN A 181 15.94 -13.55 2.13
C ASN A 181 17.07 -14.09 1.23
N ASN A 182 17.39 -13.42 0.11
CA ASN A 182 18.43 -13.78 -0.85
C ASN A 182 18.27 -15.17 -1.47
N LYS A 183 17.08 -15.77 -1.46
CA LYS A 183 16.85 -17.06 -2.12
C LYS A 183 16.90 -16.96 -3.63
N THR A 184 16.55 -15.78 -4.16
CA THR A 184 16.64 -15.42 -5.57
C THR A 184 18.08 -15.25 -6.06
N ASN A 185 19.09 -15.46 -5.21
CA ASN A 185 20.48 -15.53 -5.67
C ASN A 185 20.91 -16.96 -6.02
N ASP A 186 20.13 -17.98 -5.65
CA ASP A 186 20.37 -19.36 -6.04
C ASP A 186 19.93 -19.58 -7.50
N SER A 187 20.81 -20.12 -8.33
CA SER A 187 20.50 -20.47 -9.72
C SER A 187 19.35 -21.47 -9.84
N LYS A 188 19.13 -22.33 -8.82
CA LYS A 188 18.02 -23.30 -8.79
C LYS A 188 16.64 -22.65 -8.63
N TYR A 189 16.60 -21.37 -8.26
CA TYR A 189 15.36 -20.62 -8.17
C TYR A 189 14.79 -20.29 -9.55
N TYR A 190 15.63 -20.27 -10.58
CA TYR A 190 15.28 -19.88 -11.93
C TYR A 190 15.25 -21.06 -12.90
N SER A 191 14.36 -20.93 -13.87
CA SER A 191 14.29 -21.80 -15.03
C SER A 191 15.52 -21.59 -15.91
N SER A 192 15.82 -22.59 -16.73
CA SER A 192 16.87 -22.49 -17.76
C SER A 192 16.42 -21.76 -19.03
N GLN A 193 15.16 -21.30 -19.08
CA GLN A 193 14.62 -20.62 -20.25
C GLN A 193 14.97 -19.13 -20.21
N MET A 194 15.67 -18.68 -21.24
CA MET A 194 16.02 -17.27 -21.43
C MET A 194 15.01 -16.62 -22.37
N THR A 195 14.46 -15.48 -21.95
CA THR A 195 13.54 -14.67 -22.74
C THR A 195 14.15 -13.29 -22.92
N HIS A 196 14.03 -12.75 -24.13
CA HIS A 196 14.50 -11.42 -24.45
C HIS A 196 13.36 -10.40 -24.34
N PHE A 197 13.60 -9.28 -23.65
CA PHE A 197 12.66 -8.16 -23.55
C PHE A 197 13.30 -6.85 -23.99
N LYS A 198 12.57 -6.06 -24.78
CA LYS A 198 13.01 -4.70 -25.16
C LYS A 198 12.87 -3.75 -23.97
N LYS A 199 13.76 -2.75 -23.86
CA LYS A 199 13.65 -1.73 -22.79
C LYS A 199 12.31 -1.00 -22.80
N SER A 200 11.77 -0.71 -23.99
CA SER A 200 10.45 -0.09 -24.15
C SER A 200 9.32 -0.98 -23.61
N GLU A 201 9.45 -2.29 -23.77
CA GLU A 201 8.46 -3.26 -23.29
C GLU A 201 8.47 -3.36 -21.77
N LEU A 202 9.65 -3.30 -21.12
CA LEU A 202 9.75 -3.27 -19.66
C LEU A 202 9.02 -2.07 -19.04
N ILE A 203 9.14 -0.89 -19.66
CA ILE A 203 8.44 0.32 -19.21
C ILE A 203 6.92 0.16 -19.38
N GLU A 204 6.48 -0.43 -20.49
CA GLU A 204 5.06 -0.73 -20.71
C GLU A 204 4.54 -1.76 -19.71
N MET A 205 5.34 -2.78 -19.38
CA MET A 205 5.05 -3.78 -18.37
C MET A 205 4.87 -3.17 -16.98
N LYS A 206 5.67 -2.18 -16.59
CA LYS A 206 5.46 -1.43 -15.34
C LYS A 206 4.15 -0.62 -15.40
N LYS A 207 3.86 0.06 -16.52
CA LYS A 207 2.61 0.83 -16.70
C LYS A 207 1.33 -0.01 -16.61
N ARG A 208 1.35 -1.25 -17.14
CA ARG A 208 0.22 -2.19 -17.03
C ARG A 208 0.21 -3.01 -15.73
N GLU A 209 1.06 -2.65 -14.76
CA GLU A 209 1.24 -3.35 -13.49
C GLU A 209 1.57 -4.84 -13.65
N ALA A 210 2.30 -5.20 -14.71
CA ALA A 210 2.89 -6.53 -14.89
C ALA A 210 4.22 -6.64 -14.14
N ILE A 211 4.98 -5.55 -14.01
CA ILE A 211 6.12 -5.40 -13.10
C ILE A 211 5.66 -4.54 -11.93
N TYR A 212 5.79 -5.05 -10.71
CA TYR A 212 5.40 -4.32 -9.49
C TYR A 212 6.55 -3.52 -8.89
N SER A 213 7.73 -4.12 -8.80
CA SER A 213 8.90 -3.52 -8.16
C SER A 213 10.19 -4.09 -8.73
N VAL A 214 11.23 -3.27 -8.77
CA VAL A 214 12.57 -3.66 -9.23
C VAL A 214 13.53 -3.62 -8.04
N TYR A 215 14.29 -4.69 -7.88
CA TYR A 215 15.34 -4.77 -6.86
C TYR A 215 16.68 -4.88 -7.56
N ARG A 216 17.63 -4.07 -7.09
CA ARG A 216 19.03 -4.08 -7.51
C ARG A 216 19.87 -4.26 -6.26
N ASP A 217 20.64 -5.33 -6.22
CA ASP A 217 21.63 -5.63 -5.17
C ASP A 217 23.03 -5.14 -5.59
#